data_AF-A3IQ68-F1
#
_entry.id   AF-A3IQ68-F1
#
_cell.length_a   1.000
_cell.length_b   1.000
_cell.length_c   1.000
_cell.angle_alpha   90.00
_cell.angle_beta   90.00
_cell.angle_gamma   90.00
#
_symmetry.space_group_name_H-M   'P 1'
#
loop_
_entity.id
_entity.type
_entity.pdbx_description
1 polymer ?
#
loop_
_entity_poly.entity_id
_entity_poly.type
_entity_poly.pdbx_seq_one_letter_code
_entity_poly.pdbx_strand_id
1 'polypeptide(L)'
;MSISSIQNSIERTQRDIQNLNNKLTDETKKEADRSDKIFRAKQTISRSKSNSTIQSKSREIQRYEGEVSQIHKKKAELTKQIGNKTKQLYSYHNQLNKVQNREQKKHLEFLRRE
;
A
#
# COMPACT_ATOMS: atom_id res chain seq x y z
N MET A 1 7.17 -10.65 26.75
CA MET A 1 7.78 -10.96 25.43
C MET A 1 9.27 -10.77 25.54
N SER A 2 10.06 -11.71 25.01
CA SER A 2 11.50 -11.52 24.85
C SER A 2 11.79 -10.47 23.78
N ILE A 3 12.98 -9.85 23.83
CA ILE A 3 13.48 -8.95 22.78
C ILE A 3 13.38 -9.62 21.40
N SER A 4 13.81 -10.89 21.29
CA SER A 4 13.76 -11.68 20.06
C SER A 4 12.34 -11.82 19.50
N SER A 5 11.32 -11.98 20.36
CA SER A 5 9.92 -12.08 19.92
C SER A 5 9.40 -10.76 19.34
N ILE A 6 9.83 -9.63 19.92
CA ILE A 6 9.43 -8.29 19.44
C ILE A 6 10.13 -8.00 18.10
N GLN A 7 11.43 -8.32 17.97
CA GLN A 7 12.17 -8.18 16.72
C GLN A 7 11.56 -9.01 15.58
N ASN A 8 11.20 -10.26 15.84
CA ASN A 8 10.48 -11.09 14.86
C ASN A 8 9.14 -10.48 14.43
N SER A 9 8.42 -9.85 15.37
CA SER A 9 7.15 -9.18 15.07
C SER A 9 7.35 -7.92 14.21
N ILE A 10 8.42 -7.17 14.46
CA ILE A 10 8.85 -6.03 13.64
C ILE A 10 9.15 -6.48 12.22
N GLU A 11 10.00 -7.51 12.04
CA GLU A 11 10.36 -8.01 10.71
C GLU A 11 9.14 -8.49 9.92
N ARG A 12 8.26 -9.27 10.55
CA ARG A 12 7.01 -9.72 9.91
C ARG A 12 6.15 -8.54 9.47
N THR A 13 5.99 -7.55 10.32
CA THR A 13 5.20 -6.35 10.02
C THR A 13 5.83 -5.52 8.90
N GLN A 14 7.16 -5.42 8.83
CA GLN A 14 7.85 -4.75 7.72
C GLN A 14 7.64 -5.49 6.39
N ARG A 15 7.74 -6.83 6.38
CA ARG A 15 7.44 -7.63 5.18
C ARG A 15 6.00 -7.47 4.72
N ASP A 16 5.05 -7.43 5.67
CA ASP A 16 3.63 -7.17 5.35
C ASP A 16 3.44 -5.80 4.70
N ILE A 17 4.08 -4.75 5.22
CA ILE A 17 4.04 -3.40 4.64
C ILE A 17 4.62 -3.41 3.23
N GLN A 18 5.76 -4.05 3.01
CA GLN A 18 6.37 -4.18 1.69
C GLN A 18 5.45 -4.90 0.71
N ASN A 19 4.82 -6.00 1.12
CA ASN A 19 3.87 -6.73 0.29
C ASN A 19 2.65 -5.88 -0.07
N LEU A 20 2.13 -5.08 0.86
CA LEU A 20 1.03 -4.16 0.60
C LEU A 20 1.43 -3.03 -0.37
N ASN A 21 2.65 -2.50 -0.24
CA ASN A 21 3.19 -1.51 -1.17
C ASN A 21 3.32 -2.09 -2.59
N ASN A 22 3.83 -3.31 -2.73
CA ASN A 22 3.90 -3.98 -4.04
C ASN A 22 2.52 -4.10 -4.69
N LYS A 23 1.51 -4.53 -3.91
CA LYS A 23 0.11 -4.58 -4.39
C LYS A 23 -0.40 -3.20 -4.81
N LEU A 24 -0.07 -2.14 -4.07
CA LEU A 24 -0.46 -0.77 -4.41
C LEU A 24 0.20 -0.30 -5.72
N THR A 25 1.47 -0.66 -5.94
CA THR A 25 2.17 -0.42 -7.20
C THR A 25 1.49 -1.14 -8.37
N ASP A 26 1.11 -2.40 -8.19
CA ASP A 26 0.43 -3.17 -9.24
C ASP A 26 -0.94 -2.58 -9.60
N GLU A 27 -1.72 -2.14 -8.62
CA GLU A 27 -2.98 -1.44 -8.87
C GLU A 27 -2.75 -0.08 -9.55
N THR A 28 -1.65 0.62 -9.24
CA THR A 28 -1.29 1.87 -9.91
C THR A 28 -0.89 1.64 -11.37
N LYS A 29 -0.19 0.54 -11.69
CA LYS A 29 0.10 0.15 -13.08
C LYS A 29 -1.20 -0.14 -13.84
N LYS A 30 -2.12 -0.88 -13.24
CA LYS A 30 -3.44 -1.15 -13.85
C LYS A 30 -4.22 0.12 -14.11
N GLU A 31 -4.19 1.09 -13.20
CA GLU A 31 -4.84 2.40 -13.38
C GLU A 31 -4.26 3.13 -14.61
N ALA A 32 -2.94 3.15 -14.75
CA ALA A 32 -2.26 3.76 -15.88
C ALA A 32 -2.66 3.08 -17.21
N ASP A 33 -2.69 1.74 -17.24
CA ASP A 33 -3.10 0.99 -18.42
C ASP A 33 -4.56 1.28 -18.83
N ARG A 34 -5.49 1.38 -17.88
CA ARG A 34 -6.89 1.71 -18.17
C ARG A 34 -7.04 3.16 -18.61
N SER A 35 -6.28 4.07 -18.01
CA SER A 35 -6.25 5.48 -18.39
C SER A 35 -5.73 5.68 -19.81
N ASP A 36 -4.69 4.93 -20.21
CA ASP A 36 -4.17 4.95 -21.59
C ASP A 36 -5.23 4.43 -22.58
N LYS A 37 -5.95 3.36 -22.24
CA LYS A 37 -7.06 2.87 -23.08
C LYS A 37 -8.18 3.90 -23.23
N ILE A 38 -8.54 4.61 -22.15
CA ILE A 38 -9.50 5.71 -22.21
C ILE A 38 -8.99 6.81 -23.15
N PHE A 39 -7.73 7.20 -23.03
CA PHE A 39 -7.12 8.22 -23.86
C PHE A 39 -7.16 7.84 -25.35
N ARG A 40 -6.76 6.62 -25.70
CA ARG A 40 -6.81 6.11 -27.08
C ARG A 40 -8.24 6.06 -27.64
N ALA A 41 -9.21 5.65 -26.83
CA ALA A 41 -10.62 5.66 -27.22
C ALA A 41 -11.12 7.10 -27.47
N LYS A 42 -10.77 8.06 -26.61
CA LYS A 42 -11.08 9.49 -26.80
C LYS A 42 -10.44 10.05 -28.09
N GLN A 43 -9.20 9.69 -28.39
CA GLN A 43 -8.53 10.08 -29.63
C GLN A 43 -9.18 9.47 -30.89
N THR A 44 -9.71 8.23 -30.78
CA THR A 44 -10.44 7.61 -31.88
C THR A 44 -11.76 8.35 -32.13
N ILE A 45 -12.49 8.70 -31.07
CA ILE A 45 -13.73 9.48 -31.17
C ILE A 45 -13.47 10.83 -31.84
N SER A 46 -12.43 11.56 -31.43
CA SER A 46 -12.15 12.90 -31.97
C SER A 46 -11.85 12.93 -33.46
N ARG A 47 -11.36 11.81 -34.03
CA ARG A 47 -11.03 11.68 -35.45
C ARG A 47 -12.11 10.99 -36.27
N SER A 48 -13.07 10.32 -35.63
CA SER A 48 -14.08 9.53 -36.33
C SER A 48 -15.26 10.39 -36.76
N LYS A 49 -15.73 10.19 -37.99
CA LYS A 49 -17.00 10.76 -38.50
C LYS A 49 -18.16 9.76 -38.41
N SER A 50 -17.89 8.52 -38.01
CA SER A 50 -18.89 7.47 -37.94
C SER A 50 -19.56 7.45 -36.57
N ASN A 51 -20.89 7.62 -36.56
CA ASN A 51 -21.67 7.64 -35.32
C ASN A 51 -21.61 6.28 -34.58
N SER A 52 -21.52 5.16 -35.32
CA SER A 52 -21.40 3.82 -34.73
C SER A 52 -20.04 3.62 -34.05
N THR A 53 -18.96 4.15 -34.64
CA THR A 53 -17.63 4.12 -34.04
C THR A 53 -17.58 4.98 -32.79
N ILE A 54 -18.16 6.18 -32.84
CA ILE A 54 -18.24 7.09 -31.69
C ILE A 54 -18.98 6.39 -30.54
N GLN A 55 -20.17 5.83 -30.81
CA GLN A 55 -20.97 5.17 -29.78
C GLN A 55 -20.25 3.97 -29.16
N SER A 56 -19.59 3.13 -29.97
CA SER A 56 -18.83 1.99 -29.47
C SER A 56 -17.68 2.42 -28.56
N LYS A 57 -16.89 3.42 -28.97
CA LYS A 57 -15.78 3.95 -28.17
C LYS A 57 -16.24 4.69 -26.92
N SER A 58 -17.38 5.38 -26.95
CA SER A 58 -17.97 5.98 -25.76
C SER A 58 -18.35 4.92 -24.71
N ARG A 59 -18.88 3.76 -25.13
CA ARG A 59 -19.17 2.64 -24.21
C ARG A 59 -17.90 2.04 -23.63
N GLU A 60 -16.83 1.91 -24.44
CA GLU A 60 -15.52 1.48 -23.93
C GLU A 60 -14.98 2.43 -22.87
N ILE A 61 -15.07 3.75 -23.09
CA ILE A 61 -14.66 4.78 -22.12
C ILE A 61 -15.41 4.61 -20.81
N GLN A 62 -16.74 4.55 -20.86
CA GLN A 62 -17.56 4.38 -19.65
C GLN A 62 -17.19 3.12 -18.86
N ARG A 63 -16.93 2.01 -19.55
CA ARG A 63 -16.47 0.77 -18.91
C ARG A 63 -15.12 0.96 -18.22
N TYR A 64 -14.13 1.52 -18.92
CA TYR A 64 -12.81 1.72 -18.34
C TYR A 64 -12.79 2.77 -17.22
N GLU A 65 -13.62 3.82 -17.29
CA GLU A 65 -13.79 4.80 -16.20
C GLU A 65 -14.40 4.12 -14.96
N GLY A 66 -15.35 3.20 -15.15
CA GLY A 66 -15.85 2.35 -14.07
C GLY A 66 -14.77 1.47 -13.45
N GLU A 67 -13.93 0.82 -14.26
CA GLU A 67 -12.78 0.03 -13.78
C GLU A 67 -11.78 0.90 -12.99
N VAL A 68 -11.44 2.08 -13.50
CA VAL A 68 -10.56 3.05 -12.82
C VAL A 68 -11.13 3.44 -11.45
N SER A 69 -12.44 3.73 -11.36
CA SER A 69 -13.09 4.03 -10.08
C SER A 69 -12.93 2.90 -9.05
N GLN A 70 -13.06 1.63 -9.49
CA GLN A 70 -12.84 0.48 -8.60
C GLN A 70 -11.39 0.34 -8.18
N ILE A 71 -10.44 0.61 -9.09
CA ILE A 71 -9.01 0.63 -8.78
C ILE A 71 -8.70 1.69 -7.73
N HIS A 72 -9.26 2.90 -7.83
CA HIS A 72 -9.09 3.94 -6.82
C HIS A 72 -9.58 3.51 -5.43
N LYS A 73 -10.76 2.87 -5.35
CA LYS A 73 -11.27 2.32 -4.08
C LYS A 73 -10.31 1.31 -3.48
N LYS A 74 -9.78 0.40 -4.31
CA LYS A 74 -8.82 -0.62 -3.87
C LYS A 74 -7.50 0.00 -3.41
N LYS A 75 -6.99 1.01 -4.12
CA LYS A 75 -5.79 1.77 -3.71
C LYS A 75 -6.00 2.46 -2.36
N ALA A 76 -7.16 3.09 -2.15
CA ALA A 76 -7.48 3.73 -0.87
C ALA A 76 -7.49 2.73 0.30
N GLU A 77 -8.08 1.54 0.08
CA GLU A 77 -8.11 0.48 1.09
C GLU A 77 -6.70 -0.07 1.38
N LEU A 78 -5.87 -0.30 0.34
CA LEU A 78 -4.47 -0.70 0.52
C LEU A 78 -3.68 0.34 1.30
N THR A 79 -3.82 1.63 0.99
CA THR A 79 -3.18 2.73 1.72
C THR A 79 -3.60 2.77 3.18
N LYS A 80 -4.89 2.54 3.47
CA LYS A 80 -5.39 2.43 4.85
C LYS A 80 -4.75 1.26 5.59
N GLN A 81 -4.64 0.09 4.95
CA GLN A 81 -4.00 -1.10 5.53
C GLN A 81 -2.51 -0.86 5.81
N ILE A 82 -1.79 -0.22 4.89
CA ILE A 82 -0.40 0.20 5.09
C ILE A 82 -0.31 1.11 6.31
N GLY A 83 -1.15 2.14 6.40
CA GLY A 83 -1.17 3.05 7.56
C GLY A 83 -1.39 2.33 8.89
N ASN A 84 -2.31 1.35 8.94
CA ASN A 84 -2.55 0.55 10.13
C ASN A 84 -1.34 -0.31 10.51
N LYS A 85 -0.71 -0.99 9.54
CA LYS A 85 0.49 -1.80 9.78
C LYS A 85 1.69 -0.93 10.20
N THR A 86 1.84 0.26 9.64
CA THR A 86 2.88 1.22 10.05
C THR A 86 2.68 1.68 11.50
N LYS A 87 1.44 1.94 11.93
CA LYS A 87 1.13 2.24 13.35
C LYS A 87 1.50 1.06 14.25
N GLN A 88 1.18 -0.17 13.83
CA GLN A 88 1.54 -1.38 14.56
C GLN A 88 3.06 -1.54 14.68
N LEU A 89 3.80 -1.32 13.59
CA LEU A 89 5.26 -1.34 13.56
C LEU A 89 5.87 -0.34 14.55
N TYR A 90 5.36 0.89 14.57
CA TYR A 90 5.79 1.92 15.52
C TYR A 90 5.56 1.49 16.97
N SER A 91 4.41 0.87 17.26
CA SER A 91 4.12 0.33 18.58
C SER A 91 5.14 -0.73 19.02
N TYR A 92 5.50 -1.66 18.12
CA TYR A 92 6.52 -2.67 18.41
C TYR A 92 7.91 -2.06 18.62
N HIS A 93 8.31 -1.05 17.85
CA HIS A 93 9.58 -0.34 18.08
C HIS A 93 9.61 0.35 19.45
N ASN A 94 8.51 1.01 19.85
CA ASN A 94 8.40 1.60 21.17
C ASN A 94 8.47 0.56 22.29
N GLN A 95 7.85 -0.61 22.09
CA GLN A 95 7.93 -1.71 23.03
C GLN A 95 9.36 -2.25 23.14
N LEU A 96 10.06 -2.42 22.02
CA LEU A 96 11.44 -2.86 21.97
C LEU A 96 12.35 -1.92 22.76
N ASN A 97 12.26 -0.61 22.50
CA ASN A 97 13.03 0.42 23.21
C ASN A 97 12.80 0.38 24.72
N LYS A 98 11.54 0.20 25.16
CA LYS A 98 11.20 0.09 26.58
C LYS A 98 11.83 -1.15 27.23
N VAL A 99 11.81 -2.30 26.54
CA VAL A 99 12.40 -3.54 27.07
C VAL A 99 13.92 -3.45 27.12
N GLN A 100 14.56 -2.97 26.05
CA GLN A 100 16.01 -2.78 26.00
C GLN A 100 16.51 -1.82 27.10
N ASN A 101 15.84 -0.68 27.29
CA ASN A 101 16.19 0.25 28.37
C ASN A 101 16.06 -0.37 29.76
N ARG A 102 15.07 -1.23 29.98
CA ARG A 102 14.91 -1.94 31.26
C ARG A 102 16.03 -2.95 31.49
N GLU A 103 16.41 -3.72 30.47
CA GLU A 103 17.51 -4.67 30.58
C GLU A 103 18.86 -3.97 30.78
N GLN A 104 19.11 -2.87 30.06
CA GLN A 104 20.31 -2.07 30.23
C GLN A 104 20.42 -1.49 31.64
N LYS A 105 19.32 -0.92 32.19
CA LYS A 105 19.30 -0.42 33.57
C LYS A 105 19.60 -1.51 34.60
N LYS A 106 18.98 -2.69 34.45
CA LYS A 106 19.26 -3.85 35.32
C LYS A 106 20.71 -4.28 35.25
N HIS A 107 21.29 -4.31 34.06
CA HIS A 107 22.68 -4.68 33.86
C HIS A 107 23.64 -3.65 34.50
N LEU A 108 23.36 -2.36 34.35
CA LEU A 108 24.14 -1.30 35.01
C LEU A 108 24.03 -1.35 36.55
N GLU A 109 22.85 -1.65 37.08
CA GLU A 109 22.68 -1.83 38.54
C GLU A 109 23.41 -3.07 39.06
N PHE A 110 23.45 -4.15 38.29
CA PHE A 110 24.21 -5.35 38.63
C PHE A 110 25.72 -5.02 38.70
N LEU A 111 26.26 -4.38 37.66
CA LEU A 111 27.66 -3.97 37.61
C LEU A 111 28.07 -2.98 38.71
N ARG A 112 27.13 -2.19 39.25
CA ARG A 112 27.39 -1.25 40.35
C ARG A 112 27.43 -1.92 41.72
N ARG A 113 26.90 -3.14 41.84
CA ARG A 113 26.82 -3.91 43.10
C ARG A 113 27.96 -4.91 43.27
N GLU A 114 28.68 -5.24 42.19
CA GLU A 114 30.01 -5.87 42.21
C GLU A 114 31.10 -4.83 42.51
#